data_AF-A0A1Y3NA81-F1
#
_entry.id   AF-A0A1Y3NA81-F1
#
_cell.length_a   1.000
_cell.length_b   1.000
_cell.length_c   1.000
_cell.angle_alpha   90.00
_cell.angle_beta   90.00
_cell.angle_gamma   90.00
#
_symmetry.space_group_name_H-M   'P 1'
#
loop_
_entity.id
_entity.type
_entity.pdbx_description
1 polymer ?
#
loop_
_entity_poly.entity_id
_entity_poly.type
_entity_poly.pdbx_seq_one_letter_code
_entity_poly.pdbx_strand_id
1 'polypeptide(L)'
;MQSQVNNLLQLPFHHLKVADLREILRSLGLKRSGNKDTLIENLKLYLRKISQTSDIHSLTVVKQILDQYLPRKTPVTEDLTKTVEIKNQNQQLLIQNQQLKTIYKDVVFVKTPFIKPLHTLYCGLIPYSCKGNKNYKILLYCASQKTAEESVKNKTDCPVQYPCNPVLRVNELTVNGMEDVIRKHNKAWSTKPVDITYYCKRKKGTNGSLLMNEHKLYN
;
A
#
# COMPACT_ATOMS: atom_id res chain seq x y z
N MET A 1 -0.82 -0.95 -17.14
CA MET A 1 0.48 -0.27 -16.99
C MET A 1 0.71 0.80 -18.05
N GLN A 2 0.61 0.49 -19.35
CA GLN A 2 0.76 1.49 -20.43
C GLN A 2 -0.17 2.72 -20.28
N SER A 3 -1.40 2.56 -19.78
CA SER A 3 -2.33 3.68 -19.56
C SER A 3 -1.88 4.67 -18.47
N GLN A 4 -1.22 4.20 -17.41
CA GLN A 4 -0.75 5.09 -16.33
C GLN A 4 0.44 5.94 -16.77
N VAL A 5 1.30 5.41 -17.64
CA VAL A 5 2.42 6.15 -18.21
C VAL A 5 1.92 7.18 -19.22
N ASN A 6 0.97 6.83 -20.09
CA ASN A 6 0.39 7.78 -21.04
C ASN A 6 -0.25 8.97 -20.31
N ASN A 7 -0.89 8.74 -19.16
CA ASN A 7 -1.44 9.82 -18.34
C ASN A 7 -0.34 10.73 -17.75
N LEU A 8 0.81 10.19 -17.36
CA LEU A 8 1.95 10.97 -16.86
C LEU A 8 2.65 11.75 -17.97
N LEU A 9 2.78 11.17 -19.16
CA LEU A 9 3.40 11.83 -20.33
C LEU A 9 2.51 12.91 -20.95
N GLN A 10 1.21 12.85 -20.74
CA GLN A 10 0.23 13.87 -21.13
C GLN A 10 0.13 15.03 -20.14
N LEU A 11 0.89 15.01 -19.04
CA LEU A 11 0.87 16.09 -18.07
C LEU A 11 1.45 17.38 -18.68
N PRO A 12 0.82 18.55 -18.45
CA PRO A 12 1.29 19.81 -18.97
C PRO A 12 2.45 20.36 -18.13
N PHE A 13 3.63 19.76 -18.30
CA PHE A 13 4.86 20.11 -17.57
C PHE A 13 5.30 21.57 -17.75
N HIS A 14 4.75 22.27 -18.75
CA HIS A 14 4.96 23.70 -18.99
C HIS A 14 4.43 24.59 -17.85
N HIS A 15 3.53 24.09 -16.99
CA HIS A 15 3.06 24.85 -15.82
C HIS A 15 4.00 24.77 -14.61
N LEU A 16 4.96 23.84 -14.62
CA LEU A 16 5.94 23.73 -13.54
C LEU A 16 6.95 24.89 -13.61
N LYS A 17 7.32 25.44 -12.45
CA LYS A 17 8.39 26.44 -12.39
C LYS A 17 9.75 25.76 -12.57
N VAL A 18 10.74 26.51 -13.03
CA VAL A 18 12.11 25.99 -13.22
C VAL A 18 12.72 25.49 -11.91
N ALA A 19 12.41 26.14 -10.79
CA ALA A 19 12.83 25.71 -9.45
C ALA A 19 12.27 24.31 -9.12
N ASP A 20 10.96 24.13 -9.27
CA ASP A 20 10.27 22.86 -9.03
C ASP A 20 10.81 21.75 -9.93
N LEU A 21 11.03 22.03 -11.21
CA LEU A 21 11.64 21.08 -12.15
C LEU A 21 13.03 20.64 -11.70
N ARG A 22 13.87 21.58 -11.22
CA ARG A 22 15.21 21.24 -10.72
C ARG A 22 15.15 20.38 -9.46
N GLU A 23 14.15 20.58 -8.60
CA GLU A 23 13.96 19.83 -7.37
C GLU A 23 13.42 18.41 -7.62
N ILE A 24 12.47 18.27 -8.54
CA ILE A 24 11.99 16.98 -9.04
C ILE A 24 13.16 16.20 -9.65
N LEU A 25 13.91 16.82 -10.57
CA LEU A 25 15.07 16.16 -11.20
C LEU A 25 16.17 15.82 -10.19
N ARG A 26 16.38 16.65 -9.15
CA ARG A 26 17.30 16.32 -8.04
C ARG A 26 16.88 15.05 -7.31
N SER A 27 15.60 14.95 -6.97
CA SER A 27 15.04 13.80 -6.24
C SER A 27 15.10 12.50 -7.05
N LEU A 28 15.08 12.62 -8.39
CA LEU A 28 15.21 11.50 -9.32
C LEU A 28 16.67 11.21 -9.74
N GLY A 29 17.65 11.95 -9.23
CA GLY A 29 19.06 11.78 -9.59
C GLY A 29 19.40 12.18 -11.04
N LEU A 30 18.60 13.04 -11.67
CA LEU A 30 18.73 13.46 -13.07
C LEU A 30 19.51 14.76 -13.24
N LYS A 31 19.95 15.04 -14.47
CA LYS A 31 20.66 16.29 -14.81
C LYS A 31 19.78 17.51 -14.60
N ARG A 32 20.29 18.48 -13.84
CA ARG A 32 19.59 19.72 -13.40
C ARG A 32 19.98 20.97 -14.20
N SER A 33 20.89 20.81 -15.16
CA SER A 33 21.43 21.89 -16.00
C SER A 33 20.59 22.07 -17.25
N GLY A 34 20.38 23.32 -17.67
CA GLY A 34 19.67 23.67 -18.90
C GLY A 34 18.54 24.67 -18.69
N ASN A 35 17.92 25.06 -19.80
CA ASN A 35 16.71 25.87 -19.80
C ASN A 35 15.48 25.01 -19.43
N LYS A 36 14.33 25.64 -19.23
CA LYS A 36 13.09 24.97 -18.81
C LYS A 36 12.74 23.78 -19.71
N ASP A 37 12.89 23.94 -21.02
CA ASP A 37 12.57 22.89 -21.99
C ASP A 37 13.51 21.69 -21.88
N THR A 38 14.80 21.92 -21.63
CA THR A 38 15.77 20.84 -21.38
C THR A 38 15.43 20.05 -20.13
N LEU A 39 14.97 20.73 -19.06
CA LEU A 39 14.55 20.06 -17.83
C LEU A 39 13.28 19.23 -18.03
N ILE A 40 12.31 19.75 -18.80
CA ILE A 40 11.08 19.03 -19.15
C ILE A 40 11.40 17.81 -20.01
N GLU A 41 12.28 17.94 -21.01
CA GLU A 41 12.66 16.82 -21.87
C GLU A 41 13.43 15.73 -21.10
N ASN A 42 14.32 16.11 -20.17
CA ASN A 42 14.99 15.15 -19.29
C ASN A 42 13.99 14.34 -18.44
N LEU A 43 12.96 15.00 -17.92
CA LEU A 43 11.90 14.34 -17.14
C LEU A 43 11.06 13.41 -18.01
N LYS A 44 10.64 13.84 -19.20
CA LYS A 44 9.90 13.00 -20.16
C LYS A 44 10.71 11.80 -20.61
N LEU A 45 12.01 11.97 -20.88
CA LEU A 45 12.90 10.90 -21.30
C LEU A 45 13.04 9.84 -20.20
N TYR A 46 13.14 10.28 -18.94
CA TYR A 46 13.14 9.38 -17.80
C TYR A 46 11.81 8.62 -17.63
N LEU A 47 10.67 9.31 -17.75
CA LEU A 47 9.34 8.68 -17.73
C LEU A 47 9.16 7.64 -18.86
N ARG A 48 9.63 7.93 -20.08
CA ARG A 48 9.64 6.95 -21.19
C ARG A 48 10.53 5.75 -20.88
N LYS A 49 11.71 5.97 -20.28
CA LYS A 49 12.63 4.88 -19.91
C LYS A 49 12.01 3.97 -18.84
N ILE A 50 11.41 4.54 -17.80
CA ILE A 50 10.71 3.77 -16.77
C ILE A 50 9.57 2.95 -17.41
N SER A 51 8.81 3.56 -18.33
CA SER A 51 7.74 2.87 -19.05
C SER A 51 8.21 1.65 -19.81
N GLN A 52 9.39 1.70 -20.42
CA GLN A 52 9.96 0.58 -21.18
C GLN A 52 10.44 -0.53 -20.23
N THR A 53 10.98 -0.16 -19.07
CA THR A 53 11.45 -1.12 -18.05
C THR A 53 10.33 -1.77 -17.23
N SER A 54 9.07 -1.32 -17.39
CA SER A 54 7.91 -1.82 -16.62
C SER A 54 8.09 -1.77 -15.09
N ASP A 55 8.91 -0.85 -14.59
CA ASP A 55 9.16 -0.69 -13.16
C ASP A 55 8.04 0.13 -12.50
N ILE A 56 7.06 -0.60 -11.94
CA ILE A 56 5.89 -0.06 -11.25
C ILE A 56 6.29 0.77 -10.02
N HIS A 57 7.38 0.40 -9.34
CA HIS A 57 7.81 1.08 -8.13
C HIS A 57 8.32 2.49 -8.47
N SER A 58 9.19 2.59 -9.48
CA SER A 58 9.70 3.87 -9.97
C SER A 58 8.59 4.78 -10.50
N LEU A 59 7.57 4.24 -11.18
CA LEU A 59 6.41 5.04 -11.62
C LEU A 59 5.61 5.62 -10.46
N THR A 60 5.45 4.85 -9.38
CA THR A 60 4.69 5.28 -8.21
C THR A 60 5.40 6.42 -7.48
N VAL A 61 6.73 6.32 -7.35
CA VAL A 61 7.56 7.37 -6.74
C VAL A 61 7.51 8.65 -7.56
N VAL A 62 7.67 8.56 -8.89
CA VAL A 62 7.60 9.73 -9.77
C VAL A 62 6.22 10.39 -9.74
N LYS A 63 5.14 9.60 -9.71
CA LYS A 63 3.78 10.12 -9.59
C LYS A 63 3.58 10.87 -8.27
N GLN A 64 4.02 10.31 -7.14
CA GLN A 64 3.92 10.96 -5.85
C GLN A 64 4.68 12.29 -5.79
N ILE A 65 5.86 12.34 -6.39
CA ILE A 65 6.64 13.58 -6.50
C ILE A 65 5.90 14.60 -7.36
N LEU A 66 5.41 14.21 -8.55
CA LEU A 66 4.71 15.12 -9.45
C LEU A 66 3.39 15.66 -8.87
N ASP A 67 2.67 14.83 -8.12
CA ASP A 67 1.42 15.21 -7.44
C ASP A 67 1.63 16.32 -6.39
N GLN A 68 2.87 16.58 -5.95
CA GLN A 68 3.21 17.67 -5.03
C GLN A 68 3.38 19.03 -5.74
N TYR A 69 3.74 19.03 -7.01
CA TYR A 69 4.08 20.25 -7.76
C TYR A 69 3.05 20.62 -8.83
N LEU A 70 2.15 19.70 -9.19
CA LEU A 70 1.09 19.97 -10.16
C LEU A 70 -0.15 20.52 -9.47
N PRO A 71 -0.76 21.61 -9.99
CA PRO A 71 -2.01 22.12 -9.45
C PRO A 71 -3.10 21.06 -9.61
N ARG A 72 -3.65 20.58 -8.49
CA ARG A 72 -4.84 19.73 -8.52
C ARG A 72 -5.99 20.56 -9.06
N LYS A 73 -6.65 20.09 -10.12
CA LYS A 73 -8.00 20.54 -10.44
C LYS A 73 -8.91 20.12 -9.28
N THR A 74 -9.07 21.00 -8.30
CA THR A 74 -10.15 20.90 -7.33
C THR A 74 -11.47 21.00 -8.13
N PRO A 75 -12.44 20.09 -7.94
CA PRO A 75 -13.79 20.35 -8.41
C PRO A 75 -14.24 21.65 -7.73
N VAL A 76 -14.64 22.61 -8.56
CA VAL A 76 -15.12 23.93 -8.16
C VAL A 76 -16.26 23.75 -7.16
N THR A 77 -16.05 24.25 -5.95
CA THR A 77 -17.15 24.75 -5.11
C THR A 77 -16.68 26.12 -4.66
N GLU A 78 -17.41 27.12 -5.13
CA GLU A 78 -17.26 28.52 -4.77
C GLU A 78 -17.48 28.66 -3.26
N ASP A 79 -16.49 29.16 -2.52
CA ASP A 79 -16.64 30.42 -1.81
C ASP A 79 -15.37 30.86 -1.06
N LEU A 80 -15.34 32.16 -0.80
CA LEU A 80 -14.21 33.02 -0.50
C LEU A 80 -13.40 32.73 0.79
N THR A 81 -12.09 33.01 0.64
CA THR A 81 -11.16 33.60 1.63
C THR A 81 -10.68 32.76 2.82
N LYS A 82 -9.41 32.33 2.77
CA LYS A 82 -8.31 32.93 3.56
C LYS A 82 -7.02 32.14 3.37
N THR A 83 -6.06 32.81 2.74
CA THR A 83 -4.71 32.35 2.42
C THR A 83 -3.79 32.42 3.66
N VAL A 84 -4.07 31.68 4.73
CA VAL A 84 -3.11 31.50 5.86
C VAL A 84 -3.40 30.18 6.59
N GLU A 85 -3.24 29.00 5.96
CA GLU A 85 -3.31 27.74 6.73
C GLU A 85 -2.73 26.48 6.06
N ILE A 86 -1.80 26.61 5.11
CA ILE A 86 -1.29 25.44 4.35
C ILE A 86 -0.30 24.58 5.17
N LYS A 87 0.21 25.05 6.32
CA LYS A 87 1.08 24.22 7.19
C LYS A 87 0.30 23.28 8.14
N ASN A 88 -0.96 23.56 8.48
CA ASN A 88 -1.74 22.74 9.41
C ASN A 88 -2.47 21.55 8.73
N GLN A 89 -2.78 21.65 7.44
CA GLN A 89 -3.49 20.58 6.72
C GLN A 89 -2.61 19.33 6.48
N ASN A 90 -1.30 19.48 6.33
CA ASN A 90 -0.39 18.33 6.19
C ASN A 90 -0.25 17.52 7.49
N GLN A 91 -0.34 18.16 8.66
CA GLN A 91 -0.43 17.43 9.94
C GLN A 91 -1.79 16.76 10.10
N GLN A 92 -2.89 17.41 9.69
CA GLN A 92 -4.22 16.79 9.72
C GLN A 92 -4.37 15.59 8.76
N LEU A 93 -3.72 15.59 7.60
CA LEU A 93 -3.68 14.44 6.68
C LEU A 93 -2.81 13.28 7.22
N LEU A 94 -1.72 13.58 7.93
CA LEU A 94 -0.93 12.58 8.65
C LEU A 94 -1.72 11.98 9.83
N ILE A 95 -2.47 12.83 10.56
CA ILE A 95 -3.36 12.42 11.65
C ILE A 95 -4.55 11.62 11.10
N GLN A 96 -5.16 12.00 9.97
CA GLN A 96 -6.23 11.23 9.34
C GLN A 96 -5.74 9.86 8.87
N ASN A 97 -4.55 9.78 8.26
CA ASN A 97 -3.97 8.48 7.86
C ASN A 97 -3.53 7.62 9.05
N GLN A 98 -3.17 8.23 10.20
CA GLN A 98 -2.90 7.50 11.44
C GLN A 98 -4.18 7.07 12.17
N GLN A 99 -5.24 7.89 12.15
CA GLN A 99 -6.56 7.56 12.71
C GLN A 99 -7.31 6.50 11.88
N LEU A 100 -7.18 6.53 10.55
CA LEU A 100 -7.68 5.47 9.67
C LEU A 100 -7.08 4.10 10.03
N LYS A 101 -5.84 4.04 10.55
CA LYS A 101 -5.22 2.76 10.94
C LYS A 101 -5.81 2.15 12.21
N THR A 102 -6.46 2.93 13.09
CA THR A 102 -6.99 2.38 14.34
C THR A 102 -8.39 1.78 14.17
N ILE A 103 -9.23 2.35 13.31
CA ILE A 103 -10.62 1.87 13.14
C ILE A 103 -10.70 0.44 12.59
N TYR A 104 -9.68 -0.02 11.86
CA TYR A 104 -9.69 -1.37 11.29
C TYR A 104 -9.32 -2.46 12.30
N LYS A 105 -8.81 -2.10 13.49
CA LYS A 105 -8.53 -3.08 14.55
C LYS A 105 -9.80 -3.75 15.09
N ASP A 106 -10.94 -3.08 14.93
CA ASP A 106 -12.24 -3.56 15.40
C ASP A 106 -13.00 -4.35 14.32
N VAL A 107 -12.40 -4.56 13.14
CA VAL A 107 -13.01 -5.35 12.08
C VAL A 107 -13.05 -6.82 12.49
N VAL A 108 -14.26 -7.32 12.71
CA VAL A 108 -14.53 -8.74 12.98
C VAL A 108 -14.87 -9.42 11.66
N PHE A 109 -14.06 -10.38 11.23
CA PHE A 109 -14.35 -11.18 10.04
C PHE A 109 -15.40 -12.27 10.32
N VAL A 110 -16.07 -12.72 9.27
CA VAL A 110 -17.06 -13.81 9.33
C VAL A 110 -16.52 -15.03 10.07
N LYS A 111 -17.26 -15.46 11.09
CA LYS A 111 -16.91 -16.63 11.89
C LYS A 111 -17.25 -17.90 11.13
N THR A 112 -16.37 -18.89 11.21
CA THR A 112 -16.62 -20.22 10.65
C THR A 112 -16.47 -21.26 11.76
N PRO A 113 -17.26 -22.35 11.75
CA PRO A 113 -17.16 -23.38 12.79
C PRO A 113 -15.81 -24.11 12.79
N PHE A 114 -15.06 -24.04 11.69
CA PHE A 114 -13.78 -24.73 11.51
C PHE A 114 -12.58 -23.95 12.05
N ILE A 115 -12.71 -22.64 12.25
CA ILE A 115 -11.61 -21.76 12.63
C ILE A 115 -12.00 -20.97 13.86
N LYS A 116 -11.30 -21.23 14.97
CA LYS A 116 -11.42 -20.44 16.20
C LYS A 116 -10.27 -19.42 16.24
N PRO A 117 -10.55 -18.10 16.18
CA PRO A 117 -9.51 -17.09 16.27
C PRO A 117 -8.90 -17.11 17.69
N LEU A 118 -7.56 -17.10 17.75
CA LEU A 118 -6.82 -17.02 19.02
C LEU A 118 -6.20 -15.65 19.21
N HIS A 119 -5.62 -15.10 18.15
CA HIS A 119 -4.98 -13.81 18.16
C HIS A 119 -5.10 -13.16 16.77
N THR A 120 -5.33 -11.85 16.75
CA THR A 120 -5.48 -11.09 15.50
C THR A 120 -4.35 -10.09 15.39
N LEU A 121 -3.62 -10.13 14.28
CA LEU A 121 -2.53 -9.23 13.98
C LEU A 121 -2.92 -8.30 12.83
N TYR A 122 -2.95 -7.00 13.10
CA TYR A 122 -3.25 -5.98 12.09
C TYR A 122 -1.96 -5.30 11.64
N CYS A 123 -1.66 -5.38 10.34
CA CYS A 123 -0.59 -4.63 9.67
C CYS A 123 0.72 -4.54 10.49
N GLY A 124 1.16 -5.65 11.06
CA GLY A 124 2.32 -5.73 11.95
C GLY A 124 3.33 -6.77 11.51
N LEU A 125 4.44 -6.84 12.25
CA LEU A 125 5.41 -7.92 12.07
C LEU A 125 4.73 -9.25 12.38
N ILE A 126 4.76 -10.16 11.42
CA ILE A 126 4.22 -11.51 11.61
C ILE A 126 5.19 -12.26 12.53
N PRO A 127 4.73 -12.78 13.69
CA PRO A 127 5.61 -13.47 14.61
C PRO A 127 6.18 -14.71 13.93
N TYR A 128 7.49 -14.89 14.11
CA TYR A 128 8.20 -16.03 13.57
C TYR A 128 7.79 -17.29 14.33
N SER A 129 7.03 -18.15 13.64
CA SER A 129 6.73 -19.53 14.01
C SER A 129 5.71 -19.75 15.13
N CYS A 130 4.57 -20.36 14.78
CA CYS A 130 3.83 -21.24 15.67
C CYS A 130 4.68 -22.50 15.93
N LYS A 131 5.67 -22.43 16.85
CA LYS A 131 6.58 -23.54 17.10
C LYS A 131 5.79 -24.76 17.61
N GLY A 132 5.76 -25.83 16.81
CA GLY A 132 5.53 -27.20 17.28
C GLY A 132 4.11 -27.74 17.23
N ASN A 133 3.07 -26.92 17.11
CA ASN A 133 1.69 -27.41 17.12
C ASN A 133 1.03 -27.32 15.74
N LYS A 134 0.75 -28.48 15.13
CA LYS A 134 0.09 -28.61 13.82
C LYS A 134 -1.35 -28.10 13.80
N ASN A 135 -1.95 -27.89 14.97
CA ASN A 135 -3.33 -27.44 15.11
C ASN A 135 -3.47 -25.92 14.97
N TYR A 136 -2.36 -25.18 15.01
CA TYR A 136 -2.37 -23.72 14.84
C TYR A 136 -1.89 -23.33 13.45
N LYS A 137 -2.62 -22.38 12.87
CA LYS A 137 -2.37 -21.82 11.55
C LYS A 137 -2.36 -20.31 11.60
N ILE A 138 -1.52 -19.70 10.78
CA ILE A 138 -1.53 -18.27 10.52
C ILE A 138 -2.34 -18.05 9.24
N LEU A 139 -3.50 -17.44 9.40
CA LEU A 139 -4.44 -17.19 8.32
C LEU A 139 -4.49 -15.69 8.01
N LEU A 140 -4.35 -15.35 6.73
CA LEU A 140 -4.46 -13.98 6.24
C LEU A 140 -5.90 -13.69 5.86
N TYR A 141 -6.50 -12.69 6.49
CA TYR A 141 -7.80 -12.15 6.13
C TYR A 141 -7.62 -10.82 5.39
N CYS A 142 -8.50 -10.54 4.44
CA CYS A 142 -8.49 -9.30 3.67
C CYS A 142 -9.94 -8.87 3.43
N ALA A 143 -10.17 -7.56 3.40
CA ALA A 143 -11.44 -6.95 3.02
C ALA A 143 -11.17 -5.66 2.25
N SER A 144 -12.16 -5.21 1.47
CA SER A 144 -12.12 -3.86 0.93
C SER A 144 -12.32 -2.84 2.05
N GLN A 145 -11.76 -1.64 1.90
CA GLN A 145 -11.93 -0.55 2.86
C GLN A 145 -13.41 -0.25 3.12
N LYS A 146 -14.20 -0.12 2.05
CA LYS A 146 -15.64 0.13 2.14
C LYS A 146 -16.37 -0.94 2.95
N THR A 147 -16.08 -2.22 2.67
CA THR A 147 -16.73 -3.32 3.37
C THR A 147 -16.33 -3.37 4.85
N ALA A 148 -15.07 -3.08 5.16
CA ALA A 148 -14.59 -3.00 6.55
C ALA A 148 -15.27 -1.86 7.32
N GLU A 149 -15.35 -0.67 6.72
CA GLU A 149 -16.03 0.50 7.31
C GLU A 149 -17.51 0.22 7.56
N GLU A 150 -18.22 -0.36 6.58
CA GLU A 150 -19.63 -0.75 6.74
C GLU A 150 -19.81 -1.79 7.84
N SER A 151 -18.91 -2.77 7.94
CA SER A 151 -18.96 -3.82 8.96
C SER A 151 -18.78 -3.24 10.38
N VAL A 152 -17.81 -2.34 10.55
CA VAL A 152 -17.57 -1.65 11.83
C VAL A 152 -18.77 -0.77 12.19
N LYS A 153 -19.28 0.02 11.23
CA LYS A 153 -20.43 0.92 11.44
C LYS A 153 -21.69 0.15 11.84
N ASN A 154 -21.97 -0.96 11.15
CA ASN A 154 -23.18 -1.74 11.36
C ASN A 154 -23.02 -2.81 12.46
N LYS A 155 -21.82 -2.97 13.02
CA LYS A 155 -21.46 -4.04 13.98
C LYS A 155 -21.76 -5.44 13.42
N THR A 156 -21.50 -5.64 12.14
CA THR A 156 -21.70 -6.91 11.44
C THR A 156 -20.38 -7.59 11.12
N ASP A 157 -20.43 -8.89 10.86
CA ASP A 157 -19.28 -9.64 10.37
C ASP A 157 -18.83 -9.13 8.99
N CYS A 158 -17.51 -9.04 8.81
CA CYS A 158 -16.88 -8.60 7.58
C CYS A 158 -16.55 -9.81 6.67
N PRO A 159 -16.98 -9.82 5.40
CA PRO A 159 -16.63 -10.88 4.48
C PRO A 159 -15.16 -10.81 4.06
N VAL A 160 -14.58 -11.98 3.78
CA VAL A 160 -13.23 -12.05 3.21
C VAL A 160 -13.29 -11.72 1.71
N GLN A 161 -12.47 -10.77 1.28
CA GLN A 161 -12.38 -10.30 -0.10
C GLN A 161 -10.94 -9.90 -0.40
N TYR A 162 -10.37 -10.43 -1.48
CA TYR A 162 -9.04 -10.06 -1.94
C TYR A 162 -9.13 -9.15 -3.18
N PRO A 163 -8.10 -8.31 -3.41
CA PRO A 163 -7.94 -7.61 -4.70
C PRO A 163 -7.89 -8.60 -5.87
N CYS A 164 -8.23 -8.14 -7.08
CA CYS A 164 -8.13 -8.97 -8.28
C CYS A 164 -6.65 -9.25 -8.62
N ASN A 165 -6.29 -10.53 -8.77
CA ASN A 165 -4.93 -11.00 -9.07
C ASN A 165 -3.84 -10.46 -8.13
N PRO A 166 -3.96 -10.65 -6.80
CA PRO A 166 -2.96 -10.16 -5.88
C PRO A 166 -1.72 -11.05 -5.92
N VAL A 167 -0.55 -10.43 -5.81
CA VAL A 167 0.71 -11.14 -5.61
C VAL A 167 1.08 -10.99 -4.14
N LEU A 168 0.90 -12.06 -3.36
CA LEU A 168 1.30 -12.08 -1.95
C LEU A 168 2.72 -12.64 -1.81
N ARG A 169 3.56 -11.89 -1.10
CA ARG A 169 4.91 -12.33 -0.72
C ARG A 169 5.06 -12.28 0.79
N VAL A 170 5.59 -13.36 1.37
CA VAL A 170 5.90 -13.48 2.80
C VAL A 170 7.36 -13.89 2.91
N ASN A 171 8.19 -13.08 3.59
CA ASN A 171 9.65 -13.30 3.67
C ASN A 171 10.30 -13.51 2.28
N GLU A 172 9.97 -12.63 1.33
CA GLU A 172 10.43 -12.67 -0.07
C GLU A 172 9.94 -13.86 -0.91
N LEU A 173 9.30 -14.86 -0.29
CA LEU A 173 8.70 -16.00 -0.97
C LEU A 173 7.32 -15.66 -1.49
N THR A 174 7.03 -16.01 -2.74
CA THR A 174 5.68 -15.91 -3.31
C THR A 174 4.79 -16.98 -2.68
N VAL A 175 3.61 -16.57 -2.23
CA VAL A 175 2.59 -17.48 -1.69
C VAL A 175 1.83 -18.11 -2.86
N ASN A 176 2.11 -19.39 -3.12
CA ASN A 176 1.46 -20.15 -4.19
C ASN A 176 0.04 -20.59 -3.81
N GLY A 177 -0.82 -20.76 -4.82
CA GLY A 177 -2.21 -21.25 -4.64
C GLY A 177 -3.22 -20.16 -4.26
N MET A 178 -2.77 -18.90 -4.20
CA MET A 178 -3.66 -17.77 -3.97
C MET A 178 -4.60 -17.56 -5.16
N GLU A 179 -4.16 -17.87 -6.39
CA GLU A 179 -5.01 -17.77 -7.57
C GLU A 179 -6.20 -18.71 -7.51
N ASP A 180 -6.04 -19.91 -6.95
CA ASP A 180 -7.13 -20.88 -6.82
C ASP A 180 -8.19 -20.43 -5.82
N VAL A 181 -7.77 -19.82 -4.71
CA VAL A 181 -8.67 -19.26 -3.69
C VAL A 181 -9.46 -18.07 -4.27
N ILE A 182 -8.82 -17.25 -5.09
CA ILE A 182 -9.38 -15.97 -5.55
C ILE A 182 -10.17 -16.13 -6.86
N ARG A 183 -9.64 -16.82 -7.88
CA ARG A 183 -10.32 -16.90 -9.20
C ARG A 183 -11.64 -17.66 -9.15
N LYS A 184 -11.72 -18.72 -8.34
CA LYS A 184 -12.94 -19.55 -8.26
C LYS A 184 -13.96 -19.02 -7.24
N HIS A 185 -13.51 -18.31 -6.20
CA HIS A 185 -14.33 -18.06 -5.02
C HIS A 185 -14.24 -16.65 -4.42
N ASN A 186 -13.70 -15.64 -5.11
CA ASN A 186 -13.68 -14.23 -4.64
C ASN A 186 -15.07 -13.56 -4.71
N LYS A 187 -16.13 -14.29 -4.34
CA LYS A 187 -17.43 -13.73 -4.02
C LYS A 187 -17.41 -13.36 -2.54
N ALA A 188 -18.02 -12.23 -2.21
CA ALA A 188 -18.27 -11.86 -0.83
C ALA A 188 -18.88 -13.07 -0.09
N TRP A 189 -18.41 -13.35 1.13
CA TRP A 189 -18.90 -14.42 2.02
C TRP A 189 -18.47 -15.87 1.71
N SER A 190 -17.98 -16.19 0.51
CA SER A 190 -17.50 -17.55 0.19
C SER A 190 -15.97 -17.68 0.18
N THR A 191 -15.26 -16.56 0.10
CA THR A 191 -13.80 -16.55 0.05
C THR A 191 -13.23 -17.07 1.36
N LYS A 192 -12.29 -18.03 1.28
CA LYS A 192 -11.57 -18.55 2.45
C LYS A 192 -10.35 -17.68 2.73
N PRO A 193 -9.93 -17.53 4.00
CA PRO A 193 -8.66 -16.90 4.33
C PRO A 193 -7.49 -17.75 3.81
N VAL A 194 -6.38 -17.09 3.49
CA VAL A 194 -5.18 -17.75 2.93
C VAL A 194 -4.28 -18.25 4.07
N ASP A 195 -3.91 -19.53 4.04
CA ASP A 195 -2.98 -20.13 5.00
C ASP A 195 -1.53 -19.75 4.65
N ILE A 196 -0.92 -18.90 5.47
CA ILE A 196 0.46 -18.43 5.28
C ILE A 196 1.45 -19.12 6.23
N THR A 197 1.00 -20.11 7.02
CA THR A 197 1.79 -20.76 8.07
C THR A 197 3.14 -21.29 7.58
N TYR A 198 3.16 -21.87 6.37
CA TYR A 198 4.37 -22.43 5.77
C TYR A 198 5.43 -21.36 5.48
N TYR A 199 5.00 -20.17 5.03
CA TYR A 199 5.88 -19.09 4.59
C TYR A 199 6.44 -18.25 5.75
N CYS A 200 5.84 -18.36 6.93
CA CYS A 200 6.31 -17.72 8.16
C CYS A 200 7.40 -18.51 8.90
N LYS A 201 7.81 -19.70 8.39
CA LYS A 201 8.86 -20.52 9.02
C LYS A 201 10.23 -19.84 8.84
N ARG A 202 11.05 -19.83 9.91
CA ARG A 202 12.45 -19.39 9.82
C ARG A 202 13.16 -20.20 8.74
N LYS A 203 13.86 -19.51 7.84
CA LYS A 203 14.82 -20.12 6.91
C LYS A 203 15.81 -20.91 7.76
N LYS A 204 15.74 -22.25 7.71
CA LYS A 204 16.75 -23.14 8.31
C LYS A 204 18.04 -22.90 7.53
N GLY A 205 18.87 -21.93 7.93
CA GLY A 205 20.13 -21.70 7.20
C GLY A 205 20.86 -20.39 7.44
N THR A 206 20.28 -19.38 8.09
CA THR A 206 21.03 -18.15 8.40
C THR A 206 21.31 -18.07 9.88
N ASN A 207 22.48 -18.58 10.30
CA ASN A 207 23.12 -18.32 11.60
C ASN A 207 23.58 -16.85 11.72
N GLY A 208 22.78 -15.90 11.27
CA GLY A 208 22.99 -14.48 11.51
C GLY A 208 22.15 -14.08 12.70
N SER A 209 22.81 -13.78 13.83
CA SER A 209 22.18 -13.29 15.04
C SER A 209 21.48 -11.95 14.78
N LEU A 210 20.17 -12.00 14.51
CA LEU A 210 19.31 -10.86 14.78
C LEU A 210 18.66 -11.14 16.14
N LEU A 211 19.34 -10.67 17.18
CA LEU A 211 18.78 -10.40 18.50
C LEU A 211 17.60 -9.44 18.31
N MET A 212 16.40 -10.00 18.19
CA MET A 212 15.19 -9.25 18.48
C MET A 212 14.91 -9.44 19.95
N ASN A 213 15.04 -8.35 20.70
CA ASN A 213 14.66 -8.22 22.09
C ASN A 213 13.27 -8.82 22.29
N GLU A 214 13.21 -9.87 23.12
CA GLU A 214 11.97 -10.37 23.68
C GLU A 214 11.36 -9.26 24.54
N HIS A 215 10.48 -8.45 23.95
CA HIS A 215 9.49 -7.75 24.74
C HIS A 215 8.56 -8.81 25.32
N LYS A 216 8.86 -9.19 26.57
CA LYS A 216 7.93 -9.89 27.46
C LYS A 216 6.66 -9.05 27.56
N LEU A 217 5.64 -9.44 26.82
CA LEU A 217 4.26 -9.07 27.13
C LEU A 217 3.86 -9.93 28.33
N TYR A 218 3.96 -9.35 29.52
CA TYR A 218 3.30 -9.85 30.72
C TYR A 218 1.83 -9.40 30.71
N ASN A 219 0.96 -10.38 31.00
CA ASN A 219 -0.46 -10.34 31.37
C ASN A 219 -1.45 -9.71 30.39
#